data_AF-A0A0C4EHQ9-F1
#
_entry.id   AF-A0A0C4EHQ9-F1
#
_cell.length_a   1.000
_cell.length_b   1.000
_cell.length_c   1.000
_cell.angle_alpha   90.00
_cell.angle_beta   90.00
_cell.angle_gamma   90.00
#
_symmetry.space_group_name_H-M   'P 1'
#
loop_
_entity.id
_entity.type
_entity.pdbx_description
1 polymer ?
#
loop_
_entity_poly.entity_id
_entity_poly.type
_entity_poly.pdbx_seq_one_letter_code
_entity_poly.pdbx_strand_id
1 'polypeptide(L)'
;MRSFLAALVMALCVGVSVTRSNNIKRDVCDVMNNDAADDACSMKKAFGGSSVFPQLLSIFDPQAALYVHYAEVIVGGAQQLTPNRVATKPNLSIAFMRGPLSVPGAQMLLNKYVVMLVDFQPQARITKPIWIQSGMTVNRNTGALSSSTAPIIPYTSPNPQRGTGTHEYVFLVFQENGAGLWASLKQHPQLRASLSGSMDLKAFRAQAGLQNLVAGSCKLHVLCIPAFLNIASVKQSKADICFPSFQIRSPLVEATHALFLDIRYLFICFGSLSRSPKTLGKLVRLLQITRVD
;
A
#
# COMPACT_ATOMS: atom_id res chain seq x y z
N MET A 1 -64.28 -45.81 12.94
CA MET A 1 -63.52 -44.65 13.48
C MET A 1 -62.10 -45.04 13.87
N ARG A 2 -61.31 -45.57 12.93
CA ARG A 2 -59.86 -45.81 13.06
C ARG A 2 -59.35 -45.86 11.62
N SER A 3 -58.49 -44.93 11.25
CA SER A 3 -57.72 -44.84 9.98
C SER A 3 -57.78 -43.46 9.32
N PHE A 4 -57.42 -42.39 10.04
CA PHE A 4 -57.07 -41.09 9.39
C PHE A 4 -56.02 -40.27 10.17
N LEU A 5 -55.23 -40.91 11.04
CA LEU A 5 -54.30 -40.22 11.96
C LEU A 5 -52.83 -40.60 11.77
N ALA A 6 -52.47 -41.22 10.63
CA ALA A 6 -51.09 -41.61 10.35
C ALA A 6 -50.40 -40.75 9.26
N ALA A 7 -51.12 -39.84 8.59
CA ALA A 7 -50.57 -39.07 7.47
C ALA A 7 -50.09 -37.65 7.84
N LEU A 8 -50.31 -37.17 9.07
CA LEU A 8 -49.99 -35.78 9.46
C LEU A 8 -48.65 -35.61 10.20
N VAL A 9 -47.91 -36.69 10.48
CA VAL A 9 -46.64 -36.61 11.25
C VAL A 9 -45.39 -36.67 10.36
N MET A 10 -45.54 -36.95 9.05
CA MET A 10 -44.42 -37.03 8.10
C MET A 10 -44.19 -35.75 7.28
N ALA A 11 -44.74 -34.60 7.71
CA ALA A 11 -44.55 -33.30 7.05
C ALA A 11 -43.70 -32.30 7.87
N LEU A 12 -42.94 -32.78 8.87
CA LEU A 12 -42.15 -31.94 9.78
C LEU A 12 -40.63 -32.22 9.77
N CYS A 13 -40.15 -32.94 8.75
CA CYS A 13 -38.72 -33.08 8.46
C CYS A 13 -38.36 -32.37 7.14
N VAL A 14 -38.87 -31.15 6.93
CA VAL A 14 -38.22 -30.25 5.97
C VAL A 14 -36.89 -29.90 6.60
N GLY A 15 -35.83 -30.52 6.04
CA GLY A 15 -34.46 -30.33 6.49
C GLY A 15 -34.15 -28.86 6.66
N VAL A 16 -34.05 -28.43 7.92
CA VAL A 16 -33.28 -27.25 8.27
C VAL A 16 -31.83 -27.65 8.02
N SER A 17 -31.43 -27.61 6.75
CA SER A 17 -30.03 -27.48 6.38
C SER A 17 -29.59 -26.16 6.97
N VAL A 18 -29.14 -26.19 8.22
CA VAL A 18 -28.32 -25.15 8.81
C VAL A 18 -27.08 -25.11 7.92
N THR A 19 -27.13 -24.30 6.86
CA THR A 19 -25.94 -23.78 6.24
C THR A 19 -25.25 -23.00 7.35
N ARG A 20 -24.33 -23.67 8.05
CA ARG A 20 -23.26 -23.00 8.76
C ARG A 20 -22.61 -22.12 7.70
N SER A 21 -23.02 -20.85 7.68
CA SER A 21 -22.27 -19.81 7.02
C SER A 21 -20.96 -19.73 7.79
N ASN A 22 -20.01 -20.57 7.39
CA ASN A 22 -18.61 -20.38 7.70
C ASN A 22 -18.27 -19.05 7.02
N ASN A 23 -18.48 -17.95 7.76
CA ASN A 23 -17.96 -16.63 7.45
C ASN A 23 -16.43 -16.69 7.59
N ILE A 24 -15.79 -17.55 6.81
CA ILE A 24 -14.36 -17.51 6.58
C ILE A 24 -14.17 -16.18 5.85
N LYS A 25 -13.57 -15.23 6.56
CA LYS A 25 -13.09 -13.98 5.99
C LYS A 25 -12.15 -14.38 4.85
N ARG A 26 -12.62 -14.28 3.60
CA ARG A 26 -11.81 -14.61 2.43
C ARG A 26 -10.66 -13.61 2.35
N ASP A 27 -9.44 -14.13 2.21
CA ASP A 27 -8.28 -13.33 1.91
C ASP A 27 -8.45 -12.68 0.53
N VAL A 28 -7.94 -11.47 0.34
CA VAL A 28 -7.95 -10.80 -0.96
C VAL A 28 -7.26 -11.62 -2.04
N CYS A 29 -6.24 -12.39 -1.65
CA CYS A 29 -5.48 -13.22 -2.57
C CYS A 29 -6.20 -14.51 -2.98
N ASP A 30 -7.31 -14.87 -2.33
CA ASP A 30 -8.11 -16.05 -2.67
C ASP A 30 -9.26 -15.73 -3.64
N VAL A 31 -9.49 -14.45 -3.94
CA VAL A 31 -10.57 -14.00 -4.82
C VAL A 31 -10.05 -13.97 -6.25
N MET A 32 -10.55 -14.90 -7.08
CA MET A 32 -10.18 -15.00 -8.50
C MET A 32 -11.07 -14.14 -9.40
N ASN A 33 -10.53 -13.76 -10.58
CA ASN A 33 -11.24 -13.03 -11.64
C ASN A 33 -11.82 -11.69 -11.17
N ASN A 34 -11.05 -10.93 -10.39
CA ASN A 34 -11.46 -9.65 -9.86
C ASN A 34 -10.26 -8.71 -9.78
N ASP A 35 -10.18 -7.76 -10.70
CA ASP A 35 -9.05 -6.84 -10.82
C ASP A 35 -8.76 -6.10 -9.50
N ALA A 36 -9.80 -5.70 -8.76
CA ALA A 36 -9.62 -5.03 -7.48
C ALA A 36 -9.05 -5.95 -6.39
N ALA A 37 -9.37 -7.24 -6.43
CA ALA A 37 -8.76 -8.23 -5.54
C ALA A 37 -7.32 -8.54 -5.93
N ASP A 38 -7.03 -8.66 -7.23
CA ASP A 38 -5.67 -8.87 -7.75
C ASP A 38 -4.75 -7.70 -7.38
N ASP A 39 -5.23 -6.46 -7.52
CA ASP A 39 -4.51 -5.25 -7.12
C ASP A 39 -4.33 -5.16 -5.61
N ALA A 40 -5.37 -5.46 -4.82
CA ALA A 40 -5.29 -5.48 -3.36
C ALA A 40 -4.32 -6.56 -2.86
N CYS A 41 -4.31 -7.74 -3.50
CA CYS A 41 -3.36 -8.81 -3.21
C CYS A 41 -1.92 -8.42 -3.55
N SER A 42 -1.72 -7.76 -4.70
CA SER A 42 -0.41 -7.23 -5.10
C SER A 42 0.11 -6.22 -4.08
N MET A 43 -0.76 -5.33 -3.59
CA MET A 43 -0.40 -4.39 -2.54
C MET A 43 -0.13 -5.09 -1.20
N LYS A 44 -0.91 -6.11 -0.83
CA LYS A 44 -0.65 -6.92 0.37
C LYS A 44 0.74 -7.56 0.34
N LYS A 45 1.16 -8.09 -0.82
CA LYS A 45 2.52 -8.59 -1.03
C LYS A 45 3.57 -7.48 -0.93
N ALA A 46 3.30 -6.30 -1.47
CA ALA A 46 4.21 -5.14 -1.37
C ALA A 46 4.42 -4.69 0.08
N PHE A 47 3.36 -4.64 0.91
CA PHE A 47 3.49 -4.37 2.34
C PHE A 47 4.31 -5.46 3.04
N GLY A 48 4.07 -6.74 2.73
CA GLY A 48 4.79 -7.87 3.33
C GLY A 48 6.31 -7.89 3.04
N GLY A 49 6.75 -7.23 1.96
CA GLY A 49 8.18 -7.04 1.63
C GLY A 49 8.78 -5.70 2.07
N SER A 50 8.05 -4.88 2.84
CA SER A 50 8.46 -3.54 3.27
C SER A 50 8.71 -3.48 4.78
N SER A 51 9.26 -2.38 5.30
CA SER A 51 9.36 -2.19 6.75
C SER A 51 8.04 -1.77 7.40
N VAL A 52 7.06 -1.31 6.60
CA VAL A 52 5.71 -0.97 7.06
C VAL A 52 5.06 -2.15 7.78
N PHE A 53 5.29 -3.37 7.28
CA PHE A 53 4.87 -4.61 7.94
C PHE A 53 6.10 -5.38 8.45
N PRO A 54 6.14 -5.82 9.72
CA PRO A 54 5.12 -5.70 10.75
C PRO A 54 5.27 -4.42 11.61
N GLN A 55 6.21 -3.51 11.32
CA GLN A 55 6.60 -2.46 12.27
C GLN A 55 5.53 -1.40 12.49
N LEU A 56 4.91 -0.89 11.41
CA LEU A 56 3.84 0.11 11.47
C LEU A 56 2.47 -0.55 11.60
N LEU A 57 2.26 -1.65 10.88
CA LEU A 57 1.03 -2.44 10.90
C LEU A 57 1.35 -3.89 11.27
N SER A 58 0.71 -4.39 12.33
CA SER A 58 0.82 -5.80 12.74
C SER A 58 -0.08 -6.74 11.94
N ILE A 59 -1.13 -6.21 11.30
CA ILE A 59 -2.07 -6.94 10.46
C ILE A 59 -2.42 -6.04 9.27
N PHE A 60 -2.31 -6.58 8.06
CA PHE A 60 -2.76 -5.93 6.83
C PHE A 60 -3.63 -6.90 6.02
N ASP A 61 -4.95 -6.69 6.11
CA ASP A 61 -5.94 -7.52 5.43
C ASP A 61 -6.96 -6.61 4.73
N PRO A 62 -6.60 -6.08 3.55
CA PRO A 62 -7.42 -5.11 2.84
C PRO A 62 -8.74 -5.74 2.38
N GLN A 63 -9.72 -4.90 2.06
CA GLN A 63 -11.02 -5.28 1.48
C GLN A 63 -11.26 -4.61 0.12
N ALA A 64 -10.29 -3.79 -0.31
CA ALA A 64 -10.34 -3.01 -1.52
C ALA A 64 -8.92 -2.66 -2.00
N ALA A 65 -8.79 -2.38 -3.29
CA ALA A 65 -7.62 -1.74 -3.87
C ALA A 65 -7.72 -0.22 -3.71
N LEU A 66 -6.62 0.41 -3.27
CA LEU A 66 -6.48 1.86 -3.19
C LEU A 66 -5.56 2.35 -4.30
N TYR A 67 -6.05 3.30 -5.08
CA TYR A 67 -5.28 3.96 -6.13
C TYR A 67 -5.00 5.40 -5.73
N VAL A 68 -3.71 5.74 -5.69
CA VAL A 68 -3.24 7.10 -5.37
C VAL A 68 -2.76 7.73 -6.65
N HIS A 69 -3.40 8.81 -7.08
CA HIS A 69 -3.14 9.47 -8.35
C HIS A 69 -2.41 10.79 -8.13
N TYR A 70 -1.16 10.84 -8.58
CA TYR A 70 -0.36 12.06 -8.68
C TYR A 70 -0.20 12.43 -10.17
N ALA A 71 -0.86 13.49 -10.61
CA ALA A 71 -0.89 13.89 -12.02
C ALA A 71 -1.17 12.67 -12.95
N GLU A 72 -0.22 12.31 -13.80
CA GLU A 72 -0.32 11.21 -14.78
C GLU A 72 0.19 9.86 -14.24
N VAL A 73 0.43 9.75 -12.92
CA VAL A 73 1.02 8.56 -12.30
C VAL A 73 0.08 8.01 -11.23
N ILE A 74 -0.22 6.71 -11.34
CA ILE A 74 -0.86 5.93 -10.28
C ILE A 74 0.27 5.29 -9.47
N VAL A 75 0.28 5.53 -8.16
CA VAL A 75 1.28 4.95 -7.26
C VAL A 75 1.03 3.44 -7.17
N GLY A 76 1.95 2.68 -7.73
CA GLY A 76 2.01 1.23 -7.56
C GLY A 76 2.64 0.83 -6.23
N GLY A 77 2.66 -0.47 -5.96
CA GLY A 77 3.47 -0.99 -4.86
C GLY A 77 4.94 -0.68 -5.10
N ALA A 78 5.61 -0.11 -4.10
CA ALA A 78 7.05 0.10 -4.12
C ALA A 78 7.64 1.17 -5.06
N GLN A 79 6.84 2.15 -5.49
CA GLN A 79 7.27 3.16 -6.45
C GLN A 79 8.01 4.37 -5.84
N GLN A 80 9.11 4.80 -6.46
CA GLN A 80 9.83 6.01 -6.09
C GLN A 80 9.35 7.20 -6.92
N LEU A 81 9.00 8.32 -6.30
CA LEU A 81 8.69 9.57 -7.03
C LEU A 81 9.56 10.72 -6.52
N THR A 82 9.75 11.73 -7.36
CA THR A 82 10.50 12.94 -6.99
C THR A 82 9.66 13.87 -6.12
N PRO A 83 10.27 14.74 -5.29
CA PRO A 83 9.53 15.69 -4.44
C PRO A 83 8.52 16.53 -5.23
N ASN A 84 8.91 16.99 -6.42
CA ASN A 84 8.05 17.81 -7.29
C ASN A 84 6.78 17.07 -7.74
N ARG A 85 6.85 15.74 -7.94
CA ARG A 85 5.68 14.93 -8.35
C ARG A 85 4.65 14.81 -7.23
N VAL A 86 5.07 14.99 -5.98
CA VAL A 86 4.23 14.84 -4.78
C VAL A 86 4.03 16.14 -4.02
N ALA A 87 4.36 17.27 -4.65
CA ALA A 87 4.18 18.61 -4.10
C ALA A 87 2.70 18.93 -3.84
N THR A 88 1.80 18.42 -4.69
CA THR A 88 0.35 18.61 -4.57
C THR A 88 -0.32 17.37 -3.99
N LYS A 89 -1.42 17.57 -3.27
CA LYS A 89 -2.24 16.48 -2.72
C LYS A 89 -2.74 15.57 -3.85
N PRO A 90 -2.66 14.23 -3.72
CA PRO A 90 -3.16 13.33 -4.74
C PRO A 90 -4.69 13.29 -4.78
N ASN A 91 -5.20 12.76 -5.88
CA ASN A 91 -6.57 12.26 -5.97
C ASN A 91 -6.57 10.78 -5.59
N LEU A 92 -7.62 10.33 -4.91
CA LEU A 92 -7.73 8.95 -4.45
C LEU A 92 -8.94 8.29 -5.09
N SER A 93 -8.80 7.02 -5.47
CA SER A 93 -9.94 6.16 -5.79
C SER A 93 -9.79 4.81 -5.12
N ILE A 94 -10.91 4.15 -4.87
CA ILE A 94 -10.97 2.85 -4.22
C ILE A 94 -11.87 1.91 -5.02
N ALA A 95 -11.43 0.67 -5.19
CA ALA A 95 -12.22 -0.39 -5.81
C ALA A 95 -12.42 -1.52 -4.80
N PHE A 96 -13.67 -1.77 -4.41
CA PHE A 96 -14.01 -2.85 -3.50
C PHE A 96 -14.01 -4.19 -4.25
N MET A 97 -13.48 -5.23 -3.60
CA MET A 97 -13.55 -6.59 -4.16
C MET A 97 -15.00 -7.05 -4.34
N ARG A 98 -15.89 -6.57 -3.47
CA ARG A 98 -17.33 -6.79 -3.60
C ARG A 98 -17.94 -5.67 -4.43
N GLY A 99 -18.41 -6.02 -5.62
CA GLY A 99 -18.95 -5.04 -6.57
C GLY A 99 -20.17 -4.26 -6.05
N PRO A 100 -20.46 -3.09 -6.63
CA PRO A 100 -21.47 -2.13 -6.15
C PRO A 100 -22.92 -2.61 -6.29
N LEU A 101 -23.13 -3.75 -6.96
CA LEU A 101 -24.44 -4.40 -7.14
C LEU A 101 -24.70 -5.48 -6.09
N SER A 102 -23.67 -5.94 -5.37
CA SER A 102 -23.84 -6.86 -4.26
C SER A 102 -24.32 -6.11 -3.02
N VAL A 103 -25.16 -6.73 -2.19
CA VAL A 103 -25.62 -6.13 -0.92
C VAL A 103 -24.46 -5.64 -0.05
N PRO A 104 -23.38 -6.44 0.17
CA PRO A 104 -22.26 -5.97 0.97
C PRO A 104 -21.47 -4.83 0.29
N GLY A 105 -21.29 -4.86 -1.04
CA GLY A 105 -20.61 -3.79 -1.76
C GLY A 105 -21.40 -2.49 -1.77
N ALA A 106 -22.73 -2.56 -1.90
CA ALA A 106 -23.62 -1.41 -1.76
C ALA A 106 -23.52 -0.80 -0.36
N GLN A 107 -23.45 -1.63 0.69
CA GLN A 107 -23.26 -1.16 2.06
C GLN A 107 -21.90 -0.46 2.24
N MET A 108 -20.83 -0.97 1.62
CA MET A 108 -19.51 -0.32 1.67
C MET A 108 -19.55 1.08 1.03
N LEU A 109 -20.30 1.27 -0.04
CA LEU A 109 -20.44 2.59 -0.67
C LEU A 109 -21.20 3.62 0.18
N LEU A 110 -22.05 3.17 1.11
CA LEU A 110 -22.78 4.06 2.03
C LEU A 110 -21.95 4.49 3.24
N ASN A 111 -20.83 3.79 3.51
CA ASN A 111 -19.98 4.10 4.65
C ASN A 111 -19.14 5.36 4.40
N LYS A 112 -18.72 5.99 5.51
CA LYS A 112 -17.71 7.04 5.51
C LYS A 112 -16.33 6.47 5.84
N TYR A 113 -15.30 7.16 5.39
CA TYR A 113 -13.92 6.72 5.53
C TYR A 113 -13.01 7.83 6.08
N VAL A 114 -11.94 7.41 6.72
CA VAL A 114 -10.79 8.25 7.07
C VAL A 114 -9.63 7.85 6.18
N VAL A 115 -9.04 8.85 5.54
CA VAL A 115 -7.76 8.70 4.85
C VAL A 115 -6.66 9.24 5.76
N MET A 116 -5.59 8.47 5.91
CA MET A 116 -4.35 8.90 6.55
C MET A 116 -3.18 8.73 5.59
N LEU A 117 -2.34 9.76 5.48
CA LEU A 117 -0.99 9.64 4.95
C LEU A 117 0.00 9.86 6.08
N VAL A 118 0.90 8.90 6.27
CA VAL A 118 1.95 8.97 7.29
C VAL A 118 3.32 8.91 6.64
N ASP A 119 4.24 9.70 7.17
CA ASP A 119 5.69 9.58 6.96
C ASP A 119 6.24 8.61 8.00
N PHE A 120 6.66 7.43 7.54
CA PHE A 120 7.24 6.38 8.38
C PHE A 120 8.74 6.28 8.16
N GLN A 121 9.51 6.39 9.24
CA GLN A 121 10.96 6.26 9.24
C GLN A 121 11.34 4.98 9.99
N PRO A 122 11.61 3.87 9.28
CA PRO A 122 11.76 2.56 9.91
C PRO A 122 12.98 2.47 10.81
N GLN A 123 14.10 3.11 10.45
CA GLN A 123 15.32 3.09 11.28
C GLN A 123 15.13 3.86 12.58
N ALA A 124 14.45 5.00 12.53
CA ALA A 124 14.18 5.83 13.71
C ALA A 124 12.93 5.39 14.48
N ARG A 125 12.10 4.50 13.89
CA ARG A 125 10.77 4.10 14.39
C ARG A 125 9.84 5.30 14.64
N ILE A 126 9.95 6.31 13.79
CA ILE A 126 9.14 7.53 13.86
C ILE A 126 8.00 7.41 12.85
N THR A 127 6.79 7.74 13.27
CA THR A 127 5.62 7.84 12.39
C THR A 127 5.03 9.22 12.55
N LYS A 128 4.94 10.02 11.48
CA LYS A 128 4.35 11.36 11.52
C LYS A 128 3.16 11.42 10.57
N PRO A 129 1.96 11.81 11.02
CA PRO A 129 0.86 12.01 10.10
C PRO A 129 1.08 13.32 9.33
N ILE A 130 1.02 13.25 8.00
CA ILE A 130 1.21 14.40 7.10
C ILE A 130 -0.04 14.73 6.29
N TRP A 131 -1.09 13.91 6.40
CA TRP A 131 -2.44 14.22 5.95
C TRP A 131 -3.44 13.33 6.69
N ILE A 132 -4.50 13.91 7.24
CA ILE A 132 -5.63 13.17 7.80
C ILE A 132 -6.92 13.84 7.35
N GLN A 133 -7.79 13.06 6.72
CA GLN A 133 -9.08 13.53 6.20
C GLN A 133 -10.19 12.58 6.65
N SER A 134 -11.14 13.11 7.42
CA SER A 134 -12.36 12.40 7.84
C SER A 134 -13.51 12.59 6.84
N GLY A 135 -14.58 11.83 7.03
CA GLY A 135 -15.83 12.01 6.29
C GLY A 135 -15.70 11.77 4.79
N MET A 136 -14.73 10.96 4.37
CA MET A 136 -14.55 10.61 2.97
C MET A 136 -15.70 9.72 2.51
N THR A 137 -16.25 10.03 1.34
CA THR A 137 -17.30 9.27 0.67
C THR A 137 -16.76 8.74 -0.66
N VAL A 138 -17.31 7.62 -1.12
CA VAL A 138 -16.90 6.98 -2.37
C VAL A 138 -17.93 7.28 -3.44
N ASN A 139 -17.51 7.85 -4.55
CA ASN A 139 -18.35 7.97 -5.74
C ASN A 139 -18.63 6.57 -6.30
N ARG A 140 -19.91 6.19 -6.36
CA ARG A 140 -20.35 4.85 -6.82
C ARG A 140 -19.85 4.47 -8.21
N ASN A 141 -19.71 5.45 -9.10
CA ASN A 141 -19.41 5.21 -10.52
C ASN A 141 -17.92 5.19 -10.80
N THR A 142 -17.15 6.01 -10.08
CA THR A 142 -15.70 6.20 -10.36
C THR A 142 -14.79 5.64 -9.26
N GLY A 143 -15.35 5.26 -8.10
CA GLY A 143 -14.57 4.92 -6.91
C GLY A 143 -13.84 6.12 -6.30
N ALA A 144 -14.02 7.32 -6.83
CA ALA A 144 -13.31 8.51 -6.36
C ALA A 144 -13.68 8.84 -4.91
N LEU A 145 -12.66 9.10 -4.10
CA LEU A 145 -12.77 9.45 -2.69
C LEU A 145 -12.80 10.97 -2.55
N SER A 146 -13.83 11.51 -1.92
CA SER A 146 -13.97 12.96 -1.66
C SER A 146 -14.62 13.25 -0.30
N SER A 147 -14.33 14.41 0.26
CA SER A 147 -14.94 14.90 1.50
C SER A 147 -15.22 16.40 1.38
N SER A 148 -16.35 16.82 1.92
CA SER A 148 -16.70 18.24 2.08
C SER A 148 -16.20 18.82 3.42
N THR A 149 -15.63 17.99 4.29
CA THR A 149 -15.10 18.42 5.59
C THR A 149 -13.66 18.91 5.45
N ALA A 150 -13.28 19.91 6.24
CA ALA A 150 -11.89 20.34 6.30
C ALA A 150 -10.98 19.20 6.81
N PRO A 151 -9.73 19.10 6.32
CA PRO A 151 -8.79 18.09 6.80
C PRO A 151 -8.47 18.30 8.29
N ILE A 152 -8.32 17.19 9.02
CA ILE A 152 -7.85 17.19 10.41
C ILE A 152 -6.39 17.61 10.47
N ILE A 153 -5.59 17.05 9.56
CA ILE A 153 -4.21 17.46 9.28
C ILE A 153 -4.15 17.76 7.78
N PRO A 154 -3.89 19.01 7.37
CA PRO A 154 -3.73 19.36 5.96
C PRO A 154 -2.60 18.56 5.30
N TYR A 155 -2.74 18.28 4.02
CA TYR A 155 -1.69 17.60 3.25
C TYR A 155 -0.40 18.41 3.27
N THR A 156 0.68 17.77 3.71
CA THR A 156 2.04 18.28 3.62
C THR A 156 2.81 17.44 2.62
N SER A 157 3.46 18.09 1.66
CA SER A 157 4.22 17.39 0.62
C SER A 157 5.38 16.59 1.21
N PRO A 158 5.55 15.31 0.82
CA PRO A 158 6.75 14.53 1.11
C PRO A 158 8.04 15.25 0.69
N ASN A 159 8.88 15.61 1.66
CA ASN A 159 10.17 16.25 1.43
C ASN A 159 11.16 15.89 2.55
N PRO A 160 11.68 14.64 2.55
CA PRO A 160 12.57 14.18 3.61
C PRO A 160 13.84 15.03 3.63
N GLN A 161 14.33 15.36 4.82
CA GLN A 161 15.58 16.10 4.93
C GLN A 161 16.76 15.22 4.54
N ARG A 162 17.80 15.84 3.97
CA ARG A 162 18.99 15.08 3.61
C ARG A 162 19.63 14.49 4.87
N GLY A 163 19.92 13.19 4.83
CA GLY A 163 20.56 12.48 5.93
C GLY A 163 19.62 11.92 7.00
N THR A 164 18.30 12.10 6.89
CA THR A 164 17.33 11.49 7.83
C THR A 164 17.02 10.02 7.53
N GLY A 165 17.65 9.46 6.49
CA GLY A 165 17.51 8.06 6.10
C GLY A 165 16.36 7.81 5.14
N THR A 166 15.83 6.59 5.17
CA THR A 166 14.72 6.17 4.31
C THR A 166 13.40 6.60 4.92
N HIS A 167 12.53 7.18 4.11
CA HIS A 167 11.17 7.52 4.46
C HIS A 167 10.22 6.71 3.59
N GLU A 168 9.24 6.06 4.23
CA GLU A 168 8.14 5.37 3.57
C GLU A 168 6.85 6.15 3.81
N TYR A 169 6.29 6.74 2.75
CA TYR A 169 4.98 7.38 2.85
C TYR A 169 3.88 6.35 2.60
N VAL A 170 2.98 6.21 3.57
CA VAL A 170 1.96 5.15 3.58
C VAL A 170 0.57 5.78 3.63
N PHE A 171 -0.25 5.45 2.63
CA PHE A 171 -1.66 5.78 2.59
C PHE A 171 -2.46 4.64 3.23
N LEU A 172 -3.37 4.99 4.13
CA LEU A 172 -4.25 4.06 4.83
C LEU A 172 -5.68 4.60 4.78
N VAL A 173 -6.63 3.72 4.48
CA VAL A 173 -8.06 4.03 4.47
C VAL A 173 -8.76 3.17 5.50
N PHE A 174 -9.37 3.83 6.48
CA PHE A 174 -10.17 3.19 7.52
C PHE A 174 -11.64 3.49 7.32
N GLN A 175 -12.51 2.53 7.62
CA GLN A 175 -13.92 2.83 7.74
C GLN A 175 -14.18 3.64 9.02
N GLU A 176 -14.93 4.73 8.91
CA GLU A 176 -15.43 5.48 10.07
C GLU A 176 -16.61 4.78 10.71
N ASN A 177 -16.67 4.85 12.05
CA ASN A 177 -17.77 4.36 12.85
C ASN A 177 -18.49 5.53 13.55
N GLY A 178 -19.78 5.36 13.79
CA GLY A 178 -20.59 6.31 14.57
C GLY A 178 -20.52 7.75 14.04
N ALA A 179 -20.20 8.69 14.93
CA ALA A 179 -20.11 10.12 14.61
C ALA A 179 -18.83 10.52 13.83
N GLY A 180 -17.93 9.58 13.56
CA GLY A 180 -16.69 9.78 12.81
C GLY A 180 -15.51 10.26 13.65
N LEU A 181 -14.34 10.34 13.02
CA LEU A 181 -13.08 10.68 13.70
C LEU A 181 -13.11 12.12 14.25
N TRP A 182 -13.70 13.06 13.52
CA TRP A 182 -13.77 14.46 13.93
C TRP A 182 -14.51 14.65 15.26
N ALA A 183 -15.66 14.00 15.41
CA ALA A 183 -16.43 14.03 16.65
C ALA A 183 -15.63 13.41 17.81
N SER A 184 -14.96 12.29 17.55
CA SER A 184 -14.13 11.60 18.53
C SER A 184 -12.97 12.48 19.02
N LEU A 185 -12.31 13.20 18.12
CA LEU A 185 -11.22 14.14 18.46
C LEU A 185 -11.70 15.35 19.26
N LYS A 186 -12.94 15.81 19.05
CA LYS A 186 -13.54 16.89 19.85
C LYS A 186 -13.80 16.45 21.29
N GLN A 187 -14.23 15.20 21.48
CA GLN A 187 -14.55 14.65 22.80
C GLN A 187 -13.30 14.23 23.57
N HIS A 188 -12.18 13.96 22.90
CA HIS A 188 -10.96 13.42 23.50
C HIS A 188 -9.72 14.28 23.15
N PRO A 189 -9.46 15.37 23.90
CA PRO A 189 -8.33 16.28 23.63
C PRO A 189 -6.97 15.57 23.59
N GLN A 190 -6.77 14.56 24.44
CA GLN A 190 -5.54 13.74 24.45
C GLN A 190 -5.32 12.98 23.13
N LEU A 191 -6.39 12.52 22.49
CA LEU A 191 -6.31 11.86 21.18
C LEU A 191 -5.89 12.87 20.11
N ARG A 192 -6.44 14.09 20.17
CA ARG A 192 -6.03 15.19 19.29
C ARG A 192 -4.57 15.57 19.52
N ALA A 193 -4.09 15.60 20.76
CA ALA A 193 -2.69 15.91 21.06
C ALA A 193 -1.72 14.85 20.47
N SER A 194 -2.12 13.58 20.41
CA SER A 194 -1.31 12.51 19.80
C SER A 194 -1.06 12.68 18.29
N LEU A 195 -1.81 13.57 17.63
CA LEU A 195 -1.62 13.92 16.22
C LEU A 195 -0.52 14.97 16.00
N SER A 196 -0.04 15.61 17.08
CA SER A 196 1.03 16.60 17.01
C SER A 196 2.39 15.92 17.12
N GLY A 197 3.06 15.73 15.98
CA GLY A 197 4.42 15.19 15.92
C GLY A 197 4.48 13.69 15.62
N SER A 198 5.30 12.95 16.35
CA SER A 198 5.39 11.49 16.21
C SER A 198 4.20 10.83 16.89
N MET A 199 3.56 9.88 16.22
CA MET A 199 2.38 9.17 16.70
C MET A 199 2.63 7.66 16.83
N ASP A 200 2.01 7.04 17.84
CA ASP A 200 1.81 5.58 17.85
C ASP A 200 0.51 5.28 17.09
N LEU A 201 0.65 4.80 15.84
CA LEU A 201 -0.49 4.50 14.98
C LEU A 201 -1.40 3.40 15.58
N LYS A 202 -0.83 2.41 16.28
CA LYS A 202 -1.62 1.32 16.88
C LYS A 202 -2.46 1.86 18.03
N ALA A 203 -1.86 2.61 18.94
CA ALA A 203 -2.57 3.22 20.06
C ALA A 203 -3.62 4.23 19.59
N PHE A 204 -3.28 5.09 18.62
CA PHE A 204 -4.20 6.05 18.04
C PHE A 204 -5.43 5.37 17.43
N ARG A 205 -5.24 4.34 16.60
CA ARG A 205 -6.35 3.60 15.99
C ARG A 205 -7.27 2.96 17.04
N ALA A 206 -6.68 2.42 18.10
CA ALA A 206 -7.44 1.81 19.18
C ALA A 206 -8.33 2.82 19.89
N GLN A 207 -7.79 3.98 20.24
CA GLN A 207 -8.53 5.05 20.93
C GLN A 207 -9.53 5.77 20.00
N ALA A 208 -9.20 5.89 18.72
CA ALA A 208 -10.05 6.54 17.71
C ALA A 208 -11.16 5.63 17.14
N GLY A 209 -11.18 4.35 17.49
CA GLY A 209 -12.12 3.38 16.91
C GLY A 209 -11.87 3.03 15.44
N LEU A 210 -10.64 3.26 14.93
CA LEU A 210 -10.23 3.01 13.53
C LEU A 210 -9.64 1.61 13.36
N GLN A 211 -10.45 0.60 13.67
CA GLN A 211 -10.03 -0.79 13.63
C GLN A 211 -10.10 -1.38 12.22
N ASN A 212 -11.14 -1.01 11.45
CA ASN A 212 -11.39 -1.58 10.13
C ASN A 212 -10.54 -0.88 9.07
N LEU A 213 -9.34 -1.41 8.83
CA LEU A 213 -8.51 -1.02 7.69
C LEU A 213 -9.10 -1.63 6.41
N VAL A 214 -9.48 -0.78 5.48
CA VAL A 214 -10.21 -1.15 4.26
C VAL A 214 -9.25 -1.27 3.09
N ALA A 215 -8.29 -0.37 2.99
CA ALA A 215 -7.27 -0.41 1.96
C ALA A 215 -6.01 0.33 2.44
N GLY A 216 -4.89 0.04 1.80
CA GLY A 216 -3.66 0.78 1.97
C GLY A 216 -2.90 0.83 0.65
N SER A 217 -2.04 1.82 0.49
CA SER A 217 -1.05 1.89 -0.59
C SER A 217 0.26 2.37 0.03
N CYS A 218 1.34 1.65 -0.24
CA CYS A 218 2.64 1.94 0.36
C CYS A 218 3.69 2.32 -0.65
N LYS A 219 4.69 3.00 -0.10
CA LYS A 219 6.05 3.09 -0.62
C LYS A 219 6.12 4.03 -1.80
N LEU A 220 5.98 5.31 -1.45
CA LEU A 220 6.67 6.41 -2.07
C LEU A 220 8.04 6.53 -1.40
N HIS A 221 9.13 6.25 -2.09
CA HIS A 221 10.44 6.75 -1.66
C HIS A 221 10.64 8.09 -2.37
N VAL A 222 11.08 9.12 -1.65
CA VAL A 222 11.40 10.42 -2.26
C VAL A 222 12.91 10.57 -2.25
N LEU A 223 13.55 10.46 -3.41
CA LEU A 223 14.98 10.72 -3.50
C LEU A 223 15.24 12.22 -3.42
N CYS A 224 15.91 12.64 -2.36
CA CYS A 224 16.74 13.83 -2.42
C CYS A 224 18.05 13.48 -3.13
N ILE A 225 18.02 13.40 -4.47
CA ILE A 225 19.29 13.37 -5.22
C ILE A 225 19.90 14.77 -5.08
N PRO A 226 21.16 14.93 -4.61
CA PRO A 226 21.86 16.19 -4.76
C PRO A 226 21.90 16.58 -6.24
N ALA A 227 21.73 17.87 -6.54
CA ALA A 227 21.65 18.42 -7.90
C ALA A 227 22.95 18.29 -8.76
N PHE A 228 23.79 17.30 -8.52
CA PHE A 228 25.03 17.04 -9.25
C PHE A 228 25.06 15.61 -9.79
N LEU A 229 24.18 15.26 -10.73
CA LEU A 229 24.40 14.21 -11.71
C LEU A 229 23.24 14.22 -12.73
N ASN A 230 23.49 14.83 -13.90
CA ASN A 230 22.65 14.69 -15.08
C ASN A 230 22.76 13.23 -15.56
N ILE A 231 21.87 12.35 -15.10
CA ILE A 231 21.69 11.03 -15.70
C ILE A 231 20.37 11.07 -16.48
N ALA A 232 20.48 10.72 -17.77
CA ALA A 232 19.40 10.69 -18.73
C ALA A 232 18.18 9.90 -18.23
N SER A 233 17.00 10.45 -18.50
CA SER A 233 15.69 9.83 -18.27
C SER A 233 15.62 8.44 -18.89
N VAL A 234 15.57 7.39 -18.06
CA VAL A 234 15.21 6.04 -18.51
C VAL A 234 13.69 5.95 -18.53
N LYS A 235 13.11 5.85 -19.73
CA LYS A 235 11.69 5.49 -19.91
C LYS A 235 11.45 4.12 -19.28
N GLN A 236 10.65 4.09 -18.22
CA GLN A 236 10.26 2.86 -17.55
C GLN A 236 9.17 2.17 -18.39
N SER A 237 9.54 1.10 -19.08
CA SER A 237 8.62 0.21 -19.77
C SER A 237 7.88 -0.66 -18.75
N LYS A 238 6.58 -0.84 -18.94
CA LYS A 238 5.68 -1.65 -18.11
C LYS A 238 6.15 -3.11 -18.09
N ALA A 239 6.80 -3.52 -17.01
CA ALA A 239 7.09 -4.91 -16.71
C ALA A 239 6.99 -5.12 -15.19
N ASP A 240 5.86 -5.67 -14.77
CA ASP A 240 5.63 -6.14 -13.40
C ASP A 240 6.46 -7.40 -13.13
N ILE A 241 7.64 -7.23 -12.53
CA ILE A 241 8.34 -8.33 -11.87
C ILE A 241 8.92 -7.81 -10.55
N CYS A 242 8.20 -8.03 -9.45
CA CYS A 242 8.77 -7.98 -8.11
C CYS A 242 9.57 -9.26 -7.88
N PHE A 243 10.90 -9.17 -7.85
CA PHE A 243 11.74 -10.26 -7.32
C PHE A 243 11.81 -10.16 -5.79
N PRO A 244 11.60 -11.25 -5.04
CA PRO A 244 11.93 -11.29 -3.63
C PRO A 244 13.47 -11.26 -3.48
N SER A 245 13.93 -10.56 -2.45
CA SER A 245 15.33 -10.43 -2.09
C SER A 245 15.97 -11.81 -1.88
N PHE A 246 16.92 -12.18 -2.75
CA PHE A 246 17.70 -13.41 -2.60
C PHE A 246 18.87 -13.13 -1.64
N GLN A 247 18.81 -13.69 -0.43
CA GLN A 247 19.87 -13.55 0.56
C GLN A 247 20.91 -14.67 0.35
N ILE A 248 22.00 -14.37 -0.35
CA ILE A 248 23.12 -15.31 -0.49
C ILE A 248 23.92 -15.31 0.83
N ARG A 249 23.87 -16.44 1.55
CA ARG A 249 24.88 -16.75 2.58
C ARG A 249 26.14 -17.24 1.88
N SER A 250 27.24 -16.49 2.01
CA SER A 250 28.58 -16.97 1.67
C SER A 250 29.25 -17.55 2.93
N PRO A 251 29.96 -18.69 2.86
CA PRO A 251 30.79 -19.16 3.96
C PRO A 251 32.18 -18.49 3.95
N LEU A 252 32.80 -18.49 5.14
CA LEU A 252 34.18 -18.08 5.45
C LEU A 252 35.21 -18.47 4.39
N VAL A 253 36.10 -17.54 4.02
CA VAL A 253 37.54 -17.81 3.78
C VAL A 253 38.36 -16.58 4.21
N GLU A 254 39.50 -16.87 4.83
CA GLU A 254 40.48 -16.01 5.50
C GLU A 254 41.36 -15.14 4.58
N ALA A 255 41.67 -13.94 5.09
CA ALA A 255 42.83 -13.05 4.90
C ALA A 255 43.70 -13.05 3.62
N THR A 256 43.82 -11.87 2.97
CA THR A 256 45.10 -11.10 2.87
C THR A 256 44.89 -9.69 2.27
N HIS A 257 45.73 -8.74 2.68
CA HIS A 257 45.67 -7.29 2.40
C HIS A 257 45.73 -6.91 0.91
N ALA A 258 44.85 -5.99 0.47
CA ALA A 258 45.16 -4.94 -0.51
C ALA A 258 44.06 -3.87 -0.55
N LEU A 259 44.46 -2.60 -0.63
CA LEU A 259 43.60 -1.42 -0.75
C LEU A 259 42.53 -1.59 -1.86
N PHE A 260 41.27 -1.31 -1.55
CA PHE A 260 40.20 -1.16 -2.54
C PHE A 260 39.46 0.16 -2.35
N LEU A 261 39.50 1.01 -3.38
CA LEU A 261 38.58 2.12 -3.57
C LEU A 261 37.15 1.59 -3.61
N ASP A 262 36.29 2.13 -2.75
CA ASP A 262 34.88 1.78 -2.63
C ASP A 262 34.07 2.50 -3.72
N ILE A 263 33.88 1.84 -4.86
CA ILE A 263 32.83 2.18 -5.83
C ILE A 263 31.79 1.07 -5.77
N ARG A 264 30.72 1.28 -4.99
CA ARG A 264 29.55 0.39 -5.00
C ARG A 264 28.36 1.07 -5.65
N TYR A 265 27.70 0.26 -6.49
CA TYR A 265 26.39 0.44 -7.12
C TYR A 265 26.35 1.19 -8.46
N LEU A 266 26.78 0.50 -9.51
CA LEU A 266 26.18 0.63 -10.84
C LEU A 266 25.31 -0.63 -11.08
N PHE A 267 23.99 -0.50 -10.89
CA PHE A 267 23.04 -1.53 -11.33
C PHE A 267 22.83 -1.37 -12.84
N ILE A 268 23.36 -2.31 -13.63
CA ILE A 268 23.02 -2.44 -15.06
C ILE A 268 21.86 -3.42 -15.17
N CYS A 269 20.69 -2.94 -15.56
CA CYS A 269 19.57 -3.80 -15.93
C CYS A 269 19.88 -4.50 -17.26
N PHE A 270 20.06 -5.82 -17.23
CA PHE A 270 19.98 -6.63 -18.44
C PHE A 270 18.51 -6.90 -18.76
N GLY A 271 18.00 -6.30 -19.84
CA GLY A 271 16.75 -6.70 -20.45
C GLY A 271 16.91 -8.06 -21.12
N SER A 272 16.10 -9.06 -20.73
CA SER A 272 16.03 -10.35 -21.40
C SER A 272 15.34 -10.18 -22.76
N LEU A 273 16.13 -10.04 -23.84
CA LEU A 273 15.62 -10.21 -25.20
C LEU A 273 15.40 -11.71 -25.47
N SER A 274 14.15 -12.07 -25.76
CA SER A 274 13.79 -13.38 -26.30
C SER A 274 14.52 -13.62 -27.64
N ARG A 275 15.03 -14.85 -27.79
CA ARG A 275 15.92 -15.31 -28.87
C ARG A 275 15.25 -15.20 -30.25
N SER A 276 15.95 -14.58 -31.20
CA SER A 276 15.90 -14.92 -32.62
C SER A 276 17.33 -14.94 -33.16
N PRO A 277 17.84 -16.07 -33.69
CA PRO A 277 19.23 -16.19 -34.08
C PRO A 277 19.39 -15.71 -35.52
N LYS A 278 19.88 -14.48 -35.71
CA LYS A 278 20.67 -14.05 -36.87
C LYS A 278 21.16 -12.62 -36.65
N THR A 279 22.42 -12.38 -37.00
CA THR A 279 23.15 -11.10 -37.01
C THR A 279 23.94 -10.76 -35.74
N LEU A 280 25.09 -11.43 -35.61
CA LEU A 280 26.21 -11.06 -34.76
C LEU A 280 27.04 -10.01 -35.52
N GLY A 281 27.19 -8.79 -35.01
CA GLY A 281 28.14 -7.82 -35.59
C GLY A 281 27.96 -6.38 -35.12
N LYS A 282 29.00 -5.85 -34.46
CA LYS A 282 29.23 -4.44 -34.07
C LYS A 282 28.42 -3.88 -32.89
N LEU A 283 29.00 -3.95 -31.68
CA LEU A 283 29.35 -2.77 -30.88
C LEU A 283 30.11 -3.20 -29.60
N VAL A 284 31.44 -3.31 -29.69
CA VAL A 284 32.32 -3.32 -28.51
C VAL A 284 33.52 -2.45 -28.86
N ARG A 285 33.53 -1.20 -28.39
CA ARG A 285 34.71 -0.34 -28.17
C ARG A 285 34.23 1.04 -27.69
N LEU A 286 34.41 1.34 -26.40
CA LEU A 286 35.24 2.46 -25.94
C LEU A 286 35.15 2.56 -24.40
N LEU A 287 36.24 2.17 -23.72
CA LEU A 287 36.71 2.78 -22.49
C LEU A 287 38.12 2.23 -22.23
N GLN A 288 39.11 2.85 -22.88
CA GLN A 288 40.50 2.78 -22.42
C GLN A 288 40.66 3.81 -21.31
N ILE A 289 41.04 3.37 -20.11
CA ILE A 289 41.53 4.23 -19.04
C ILE A 289 43.05 4.25 -19.18
N THR A 290 43.61 5.42 -19.53
CA THR A 290 45.04 5.70 -19.44
C THR A 290 45.39 5.95 -17.96
N ARG A 291 46.37 5.19 -17.46
CA ARG A 291 47.04 5.43 -16.17
C ARG A 291 48.19 6.40 -16.46
N VAL A 292 48.25 7.51 -15.73
CA VAL A 292 49.42 8.40 -15.67
C VAL A 292 50.05 8.18 -14.31
N ASP A 293 51.37 7.97 -14.29
CA ASP A 293 52.20 7.80 -13.10
C ASP A 293 52.25 9.06 -12.23
#